data_AF-A0A7I8JQ14-F1
#
_entry.id   AF-A0A7I8JQ14-F1
#
_cell.length_a   1.000
_cell.length_b   1.000
_cell.length_c   1.000
_cell.angle_alpha   90.00
_cell.angle_beta   90.00
_cell.angle_gamma   90.00
#
_symmetry.space_group_name_H-M   'P 1'
#
loop_
_entity.id
_entity.type
_entity.pdbx_description
1 polymer ?
#
loop_
_entity_poly.entity_id
_entity_poly.type
_entity_poly.pdbx_seq_one_letter_code
_entity_poly.pdbx_strand_id
1 'polypeptide(L)'
;MSSFAAIPITTLSKPVSKPRMPLLQCQPRLRPAISCSAGEAGAEEAGGVAEEVRSRLRPALAIKATMERTKRRFDNYGKFGLLCGADGLPHLIVSGDQRHWGEFITPGLLFLYIAGWIGWVGRSYLIAIRGEKKPTQKEIIIDVPLASKLVFRGFSWPVAAYRELINGDLIAKDV
;
A
#
# COMPACT_ATOMS: atom_id res chain seq x y z
N MET A 1 -44.43 -80.83 -13.29
CA MET A 1 -45.76 -80.20 -13.42
C MET A 1 -45.49 -78.69 -13.41
N SER A 2 -45.24 -78.04 -14.55
CA SER A 2 -46.14 -77.77 -15.69
C SER A 2 -47.20 -76.71 -15.32
N SER A 3 -47.49 -75.66 -16.10
CA SER A 3 -46.92 -75.13 -17.36
C SER A 3 -47.55 -73.74 -17.65
N PHE A 4 -47.18 -73.11 -18.78
CA PHE A 4 -47.73 -71.87 -19.41
C PHE A 4 -47.35 -70.54 -18.74
N ALA A 5 -46.67 -69.55 -19.34
CA ALA A 5 -46.40 -69.09 -20.73
C ALA A 5 -47.37 -68.02 -21.30
N ALA A 6 -46.87 -66.79 -21.49
CA ALA A 6 -47.38 -65.80 -22.46
C ALA A 6 -46.35 -64.67 -22.72
N ILE A 7 -46.28 -64.22 -23.98
CA ILE A 7 -45.42 -63.17 -24.58
C ILE A 7 -46.24 -62.67 -25.82
N PRO A 8 -46.17 -61.42 -26.36
CA PRO A 8 -45.02 -60.49 -26.33
C PRO A 8 -45.31 -58.94 -26.33
N ILE A 9 -44.24 -58.10 -26.36
CA ILE A 9 -44.10 -56.77 -27.05
C ILE A 9 -45.07 -55.61 -26.59
N THR A 10 -44.72 -54.32 -26.41
CA THR A 10 -43.72 -53.41 -27.03
C THR A 10 -43.25 -52.29 -26.06
N THR A 11 -42.01 -51.83 -26.21
CA THR A 11 -41.45 -50.47 -25.97
C THR A 11 -42.28 -49.35 -25.31
N LEU A 12 -41.74 -48.71 -24.24
CA LEU A 12 -41.38 -47.28 -24.31
C LEU A 12 -40.36 -46.84 -23.24
N SER A 13 -39.53 -45.88 -23.65
CA SER A 13 -38.38 -45.24 -23.01
C SER A 13 -38.58 -44.59 -21.63
N LYS A 14 -37.56 -44.80 -20.78
CA LYS A 14 -36.89 -43.86 -19.84
C LYS A 14 -37.13 -42.32 -20.02
N PRO A 15 -36.77 -41.45 -19.03
CA PRO A 15 -36.88 -41.59 -17.56
C PRO A 15 -37.04 -40.23 -16.77
N VAL A 16 -36.99 -40.32 -15.42
CA VAL A 16 -36.47 -39.31 -14.45
C VAL A 16 -37.28 -38.03 -14.13
N SER A 17 -37.25 -37.71 -12.83
CA SER A 17 -38.05 -36.76 -12.05
C SER A 17 -37.58 -35.30 -12.04
N LYS A 18 -38.56 -34.39 -11.92
CA LYS A 18 -38.47 -32.97 -11.50
C LYS A 18 -37.92 -32.84 -10.07
N PRO A 19 -37.26 -31.72 -9.67
CA PRO A 19 -38.04 -30.68 -8.99
C PRO A 19 -37.59 -29.21 -9.13
N ARG A 20 -38.60 -28.31 -9.09
CA ARG A 20 -38.65 -26.97 -8.44
C ARG A 20 -37.46 -25.99 -8.61
N MET A 21 -37.62 -25.04 -9.54
CA MET A 21 -36.87 -23.77 -9.56
C MET A 21 -37.22 -22.89 -8.33
N PRO A 22 -36.25 -22.22 -7.70
CA PRO A 22 -36.48 -21.00 -6.92
C PRO A 22 -36.57 -19.76 -7.84
N LEU A 23 -37.29 -18.74 -7.38
CA LEU A 23 -37.57 -17.51 -8.13
C LEU A 23 -36.29 -16.70 -8.46
N LEU A 24 -36.16 -16.28 -9.72
CA LEU A 24 -35.23 -15.20 -10.08
C LEU A 24 -35.72 -13.89 -9.45
N GLN A 25 -34.98 -13.37 -8.48
CA GLN A 25 -35.23 -12.04 -7.91
C GLN A 25 -34.13 -11.08 -8.39
N CYS A 26 -34.41 -10.39 -9.50
CA CYS A 26 -33.62 -9.26 -9.96
C CYS A 26 -34.13 -7.93 -9.38
N GLN A 27 -33.26 -6.91 -9.44
CA GLN A 27 -33.44 -5.47 -9.08
C GLN A 27 -32.85 -5.08 -7.71
N PRO A 28 -32.30 -3.84 -7.55
CA PRO A 28 -32.40 -2.70 -8.47
C PRO A 28 -31.15 -2.41 -9.33
N ARG A 29 -31.40 -1.93 -10.55
CA ARG A 29 -30.39 -1.34 -11.46
C ARG A 29 -29.82 -0.02 -10.91
N LEU A 30 -28.50 0.08 -10.76
CA LEU A 30 -27.75 1.20 -11.34
C LEU A 30 -26.75 0.63 -12.36
N ARG A 31 -27.20 0.56 -13.62
CA ARG A 31 -26.37 0.34 -14.82
C ARG A 31 -25.97 1.73 -15.37
N PRO A 32 -24.88 1.85 -16.13
CA PRO A 32 -24.81 1.31 -17.49
C PRO A 32 -24.36 -0.15 -17.55
N ALA A 33 -24.71 -0.83 -18.65
CA ALA A 33 -24.22 -2.17 -18.95
C ALA A 33 -22.68 -2.11 -19.15
N ILE A 34 -21.92 -3.20 -19.00
CA ILE A 34 -22.03 -4.45 -19.76
C ILE A 34 -22.01 -5.67 -18.84
N SER A 35 -22.81 -6.68 -19.18
CA SER A 35 -22.76 -8.01 -18.57
C SER A 35 -22.29 -9.01 -19.61
N CYS A 36 -21.21 -9.74 -19.32
CA CYS A 36 -20.88 -10.99 -20.00
C CYS A 36 -20.13 -11.91 -19.03
N SER A 37 -20.73 -13.06 -18.72
CA SER A 37 -19.99 -14.28 -18.39
C SER A 37 -20.67 -15.41 -19.15
N ALA A 38 -20.13 -15.71 -20.33
CA ALA A 38 -20.45 -16.92 -21.08
C ALA A 38 -19.81 -18.14 -20.38
N GLY A 39 -20.28 -19.34 -20.73
CA GLY A 39 -19.96 -20.57 -20.03
C GLY A 39 -18.49 -21.00 -20.09
N GLU A 40 -18.18 -22.00 -19.26
CA GLU A 40 -16.88 -22.66 -19.20
C GLU A 40 -16.56 -23.34 -20.54
N ALA A 41 -15.41 -23.01 -21.12
CA ALA A 41 -14.83 -23.68 -22.28
C ALA A 41 -13.46 -24.24 -21.90
N GLY A 42 -13.18 -25.48 -22.27
CA GLY A 42 -11.95 -26.19 -21.93
C GLY A 42 -10.70 -25.53 -22.53
N ALA A 43 -9.59 -25.61 -21.81
CA ALA A 43 -8.33 -24.99 -22.20
C ALA A 43 -7.33 -26.02 -22.73
N GLU A 44 -7.21 -26.12 -24.06
CA GLU A 44 -6.08 -26.75 -24.73
C GLU A 44 -5.65 -25.92 -25.95
N GLU A 45 -4.89 -24.84 -25.69
CA GLU A 45 -3.91 -24.22 -26.59
C GLU A 45 -3.01 -23.31 -25.74
N ALA A 46 -1.87 -23.86 -25.29
CA ALA A 46 -1.01 -23.24 -24.30
C ALA A 46 0.11 -22.40 -24.97
N GLY A 47 0.02 -21.08 -24.88
CA GLY A 47 1.04 -20.16 -25.41
C GLY A 47 0.57 -18.71 -25.41
N GLY A 48 0.09 -18.22 -26.56
CA GLY A 48 -0.23 -16.80 -26.75
C GLY A 48 -1.44 -16.28 -25.96
N VAL A 49 -2.49 -17.10 -25.80
CA VAL A 49 -3.76 -16.66 -25.20
C VAL A 49 -3.62 -16.34 -23.70
N ALA A 50 -2.63 -16.94 -23.01
CA ALA A 50 -2.39 -16.73 -21.59
C ALA A 50 -2.00 -15.27 -21.26
N GLU A 51 -1.28 -14.58 -22.15
CA GLU A 51 -0.86 -13.20 -21.92
C GLU A 51 -2.01 -12.20 -22.13
N GLU A 52 -2.84 -12.38 -23.15
CA GLU A 52 -4.00 -11.51 -23.35
C GLU A 52 -5.12 -11.75 -22.31
N VAL A 53 -5.40 -13.00 -21.95
CA VAL A 53 -6.35 -13.30 -20.86
C VAL A 53 -5.82 -12.76 -19.53
N ARG A 54 -4.52 -12.88 -19.25
CA ARG A 54 -3.91 -12.22 -18.08
C ARG A 54 -4.03 -10.70 -18.20
N SER A 55 -3.86 -10.11 -19.38
CA SER A 55 -4.04 -8.67 -19.62
C SER A 55 -5.46 -8.20 -19.27
N ARG A 56 -6.50 -8.94 -19.68
CA ARG A 56 -7.91 -8.64 -19.39
C ARG A 56 -8.33 -9.00 -17.96
N LEU A 57 -7.65 -9.95 -17.30
CA LEU A 57 -7.91 -10.33 -15.90
C LEU A 57 -7.16 -9.44 -14.88
N ARG A 58 -6.06 -8.77 -15.28
CA ARG A 58 -5.35 -7.76 -14.47
C ARG A 58 -6.28 -6.75 -13.79
N PRO A 59 -7.23 -6.07 -14.47
CA PRO A 59 -8.14 -5.14 -13.79
C PRO A 59 -9.04 -5.82 -12.75
N ALA A 60 -9.55 -7.03 -13.00
CA ALA A 60 -10.37 -7.75 -12.01
C ALA A 60 -9.57 -8.16 -10.76
N LEU A 61 -8.31 -8.59 -10.94
CA LEU A 61 -7.36 -8.83 -9.85
C LEU A 61 -6.98 -7.54 -9.10
N ALA A 62 -6.77 -6.44 -9.82
CA ALA A 62 -6.47 -5.14 -9.23
C ALA A 62 -7.65 -4.61 -8.39
N ILE A 63 -8.90 -4.79 -8.84
CA ILE A 63 -10.10 -4.44 -8.07
C ILE A 63 -10.18 -5.29 -6.79
N LYS A 64 -9.98 -6.61 -6.86
CA LYS A 64 -9.94 -7.47 -5.65
C LYS A 64 -8.84 -7.05 -4.67
N ALA A 65 -7.63 -6.77 -5.16
CA ALA A 65 -6.54 -6.25 -4.33
C ALA A 65 -6.86 -4.87 -3.73
N THR A 66 -7.61 -4.03 -4.44
CA THR A 66 -8.07 -2.72 -3.94
C THR A 66 -9.12 -2.89 -2.84
N MET A 67 -10.08 -3.80 -3.00
CA MET A 67 -11.06 -4.12 -1.95
C MET A 67 -10.38 -4.62 -0.67
N GLU A 68 -9.37 -5.49 -0.79
CA GLU A 68 -8.61 -5.98 0.37
C GLU A 68 -7.79 -4.85 1.04
N ARG A 69 -7.09 -4.02 0.25
CA ARG A 69 -6.37 -2.84 0.76
C ARG A 69 -7.30 -1.88 1.49
N THR A 70 -8.49 -1.62 0.95
CA THR A 70 -9.51 -0.77 1.57
C THR A 70 -9.99 -1.35 2.89
N LYS A 71 -10.30 -2.66 2.95
CA LYS A 71 -10.65 -3.32 4.22
C LYS A 71 -9.53 -3.20 5.25
N ARG A 72 -8.29 -3.54 4.87
CA ARG A 72 -7.11 -3.40 5.75
C ARG A 72 -6.90 -1.96 6.25
N ARG A 73 -7.22 -0.94 5.44
CA ARG A 73 -7.16 0.49 5.87
C ARG A 73 -8.18 0.79 6.96
N PHE A 74 -9.44 0.40 6.78
CA PHE A 74 -10.47 0.62 7.81
C PHE A 74 -10.21 -0.19 9.09
N ASP A 75 -9.79 -1.45 8.95
CA ASP A 75 -9.37 -2.28 10.10
C ASP A 75 -8.20 -1.63 10.87
N ASN A 76 -7.28 -0.98 10.16
CA ASN A 76 -6.16 -0.25 10.79
C ASN A 76 -6.64 1.04 11.48
N TYR A 77 -7.47 1.87 10.84
CA TYR A 77 -8.00 3.09 11.47
C TYR A 77 -8.77 2.76 12.77
N GLY A 78 -9.56 1.68 12.80
CA GLY A 78 -10.22 1.20 14.01
C GLY A 78 -9.24 0.73 15.10
N LYS A 79 -8.14 0.05 14.74
CA LYS A 79 -7.10 -0.38 15.71
C LYS A 79 -6.28 0.76 16.28
N PHE A 80 -6.03 1.80 15.49
CA PHE A 80 -5.29 2.98 15.94
C PHE A 80 -6.14 3.90 16.85
N GLY A 81 -7.45 3.67 16.96
CA GLY A 81 -8.32 4.34 17.92
C GLY A 81 -8.62 5.81 17.59
N LEU A 82 -8.48 6.22 16.33
CA LEU A 82 -8.71 7.61 15.90
C LEU A 82 -10.15 8.01 16.23
N LEU A 83 -10.30 9.20 16.81
CA LEU A 83 -11.62 9.74 17.15
C LEU A 83 -12.35 10.19 15.88
N CYS A 84 -13.46 9.53 15.58
CA CYS A 84 -14.34 9.95 14.49
C CYS A 84 -15.30 11.06 14.94
N GLY A 85 -15.41 12.12 14.14
CA GLY A 85 -16.44 13.15 14.31
C GLY A 85 -17.83 12.67 13.86
N ALA A 86 -18.83 13.56 13.95
CA ALA A 86 -20.17 13.29 13.41
C ALA A 86 -20.17 12.97 11.90
N ASP A 87 -19.15 13.44 11.18
CA ASP A 87 -18.93 13.19 9.76
C ASP A 87 -18.44 11.77 9.44
N GLY A 88 -18.11 10.96 10.45
CA GLY A 88 -17.58 9.59 10.30
C GLY A 88 -16.14 9.52 9.78
N LEU A 89 -15.48 10.67 9.61
CA LEU A 89 -14.05 10.77 9.28
C LEU A 89 -13.20 10.79 10.55
N PRO A 90 -11.97 10.24 10.52
CA PRO A 90 -11.04 10.33 11.63
C PRO A 90 -10.45 11.74 11.74
N HIS A 91 -10.55 12.36 12.93
CA HIS A 91 -9.89 13.62 13.26
C HIS A 91 -8.61 13.34 14.05
N LEU A 92 -7.55 14.10 13.77
CA LEU A 92 -6.26 14.02 14.46
C LEU A 92 -6.20 15.03 15.61
N ILE A 93 -5.83 14.59 16.82
CA ILE A 93 -5.73 15.48 17.99
C ILE A 93 -4.30 15.94 18.20
N VAL A 94 -4.03 17.21 17.87
CA VAL A 94 -2.69 17.83 17.94
C VAL A 94 -2.36 18.38 19.34
N SER A 95 -3.28 18.26 20.31
CA SER A 95 -3.19 18.88 21.64
C SER A 95 -2.09 18.31 22.58
N GLY A 96 -1.30 17.33 22.13
CA GLY A 96 -0.23 16.74 22.93
C GLY A 96 -0.70 15.80 24.06
N ASP A 97 -1.96 15.35 24.04
CA ASP A 97 -2.47 14.34 24.96
C ASP A 97 -1.76 12.99 24.75
N GLN A 98 -1.27 12.40 25.85
CA GLN A 98 -0.49 11.16 25.85
C GLN A 98 -1.22 9.96 25.26
N ARG A 99 -2.56 9.98 25.19
CA ARG A 99 -3.35 8.95 24.51
C ARG A 99 -3.26 9.00 22.98
N HIS A 100 -2.87 10.14 22.40
CA HIS A 100 -2.86 10.41 20.96
C HIS A 100 -1.45 10.71 20.40
N TRP A 101 -0.38 10.51 21.17
CA TRP A 101 1.01 10.79 20.74
C TRP A 101 1.43 10.04 19.46
N GLY A 102 0.86 8.86 19.20
CA GLY A 102 1.09 8.09 17.98
C GLY A 102 0.58 8.78 16.70
N GLU A 103 -0.39 9.69 16.80
CA GLU A 103 -1.00 10.37 15.65
C GLU A 103 -0.13 11.50 15.11
N PHE A 104 0.58 12.23 15.98
CA PHE A 104 1.30 13.46 15.62
C PHE A 104 2.70 13.58 16.22
N ILE A 105 2.89 13.29 17.51
CA ILE A 105 4.18 13.48 18.19
C ILE A 105 5.23 12.47 17.71
N THR A 106 4.89 11.18 17.63
CA THR A 106 5.79 10.14 17.11
C THR A 106 6.24 10.40 15.66
N PRO A 107 5.34 10.64 14.68
CA PRO A 107 5.78 10.99 13.32
C PRO A 107 6.47 12.37 13.25
N GLY A 108 6.09 13.33 14.09
CA GLY A 108 6.72 14.65 14.16
C GLY A 108 8.17 14.60 14.66
N LEU A 109 8.46 13.84 15.71
CA LEU A 109 9.82 13.61 16.21
C LEU A 109 10.68 12.85 15.18
N LEU A 110 10.09 11.86 14.50
CA LEU A 110 10.78 11.15 13.42
C LEU A 110 11.10 12.09 12.24
N PHE A 111 10.17 12.95 11.86
CA PHE A 111 10.39 13.97 10.84
C PHE A 111 11.50 14.95 11.23
N LEU A 112 11.46 15.50 12.46
CA LEU A 112 12.51 16.39 12.98
C LEU A 112 13.88 15.69 13.02
N TYR A 113 13.92 14.40 13.36
CA TYR A 113 15.16 13.62 13.34
C TYR A 113 15.75 13.49 11.93
N ILE A 114 14.92 13.21 10.91
CA ILE A 114 15.35 13.09 9.51
C ILE A 114 15.74 14.46 8.93
N ALA A 115 14.93 15.49 9.16
CA ALA A 115 15.20 16.85 8.70
C ALA A 115 16.49 17.43 9.33
N GLY A 116 16.67 17.23 10.65
CA GLY A 116 17.88 17.62 11.36
C GLY A 116 19.12 16.85 10.88
N TRP A 117 19.01 15.56 10.57
CA TRP A 117 20.10 14.77 9.99
C TRP A 117 20.53 15.33 8.63
N ILE A 118 19.59 15.57 7.71
CA ILE A 118 19.88 16.13 6.37
C ILE A 118 20.52 17.52 6.50
N GLY A 119 19.95 18.41 7.33
CA GLY A 119 20.49 19.75 7.55
C GLY A 119 21.89 19.74 8.16
N TRP A 120 22.14 18.85 9.13
CA TRP A 120 23.44 18.69 9.77
C TRP A 120 24.52 18.23 8.78
N VAL A 121 24.23 17.19 7.99
CA VAL A 121 25.16 16.66 6.98
C VAL A 121 25.48 17.71 5.93
N GLY A 122 24.47 18.47 5.46
CA GLY A 122 24.68 19.59 4.54
C GLY A 122 25.60 20.66 5.13
N ARG A 123 25.33 21.11 6.36
CA ARG A 123 26.19 22.08 7.08
C ARG A 123 27.63 21.58 7.23
N SER A 124 27.82 20.34 7.68
CA SER A 124 29.16 19.76 7.86
C SER A 124 29.91 19.59 6.53
N TYR A 125 29.23 19.28 5.42
CA TYR A 125 29.85 19.20 4.08
C TYR A 125 30.35 20.57 3.62
N LEU A 126 29.50 21.61 3.74
CA LEU A 126 29.87 22.98 3.37
C LEU A 126 31.04 23.53 4.21
N ILE A 127 31.10 23.21 5.51
CA ILE A 127 32.23 23.58 6.37
C ILE A 127 33.52 22.86 5.93
N ALA A 128 33.44 21.56 5.59
CA ALA A 128 34.60 20.78 5.17
C ALA A 128 35.20 21.27 3.84
N ILE A 129 34.38 21.59 2.84
CA ILE A 129 34.87 22.03 1.53
C ILE A 129 35.37 23.49 1.54
N ARG A 130 34.88 24.34 2.47
CA ARG A 130 35.30 25.75 2.58
C ARG A 130 36.80 25.92 2.82
N GLY A 131 37.44 24.96 3.47
CA GLY A 131 38.89 24.96 3.75
C GLY A 131 39.79 24.50 2.60
N GLU A 132 39.22 24.03 1.47
CA GLU A 132 40.01 23.52 0.35
C GLU A 132 40.37 24.58 -0.70
N LYS A 133 41.39 24.28 -1.51
CA LYS A 133 41.95 25.20 -2.52
C LYS A 133 40.97 25.60 -3.63
N LYS A 134 39.85 24.88 -3.80
CA LYS A 134 38.83 25.08 -4.85
C LYS A 134 37.43 24.66 -4.35
N PRO A 135 36.79 25.43 -3.44
CA PRO A 135 35.51 25.04 -2.84
C PRO A 135 34.41 24.87 -3.90
N THR A 136 34.31 25.81 -4.84
CA THR A 136 33.35 25.80 -5.96
C THR A 136 33.41 24.55 -6.83
N GLN A 137 34.57 23.88 -6.91
CA GLN A 137 34.71 22.66 -7.70
C GLN A 137 34.12 21.42 -6.99
N LYS A 138 34.12 21.41 -5.64
CA LYS A 138 33.52 20.35 -4.81
C LYS A 138 32.01 20.52 -4.56
N GLU A 139 31.43 21.64 -4.99
CA GLU A 139 29.98 21.86 -5.03
C GLU A 139 29.35 21.28 -6.31
N ILE A 140 30.05 21.41 -7.45
CA ILE A 140 29.60 20.87 -8.75
C ILE A 140 29.91 19.37 -8.86
N ILE A 141 31.13 18.97 -8.48
CA ILE A 141 31.55 17.57 -8.46
C ILE A 141 31.60 17.13 -6.99
N ILE A 142 30.51 16.54 -6.53
CA ILE A 142 30.37 16.10 -5.13
C ILE A 142 31.43 15.05 -4.79
N ASP A 143 32.17 15.29 -3.72
CA ASP A 143 33.16 14.36 -3.17
C ASP A 143 32.43 13.22 -2.43
N VAL A 144 31.97 12.23 -3.20
CA VAL A 144 31.19 11.07 -2.71
C VAL A 144 31.82 10.37 -1.49
N PRO A 145 33.14 10.06 -1.45
CA PRO A 145 33.73 9.40 -0.29
C PRO A 145 33.82 10.31 0.94
N LEU A 146 33.90 11.64 0.78
CA LEU A 146 33.81 12.59 1.90
C LEU A 146 32.35 12.75 2.38
N ALA A 147 31.41 12.90 1.45
CA ALA A 147 29.97 13.02 1.73
C ALA A 147 29.44 11.78 2.47
N SER A 148 29.79 10.57 2.03
CA SER A 148 29.41 9.31 2.69
C SER A 148 29.85 9.27 4.16
N LYS A 149 31.10 9.64 4.47
CA LYS A 149 31.62 9.72 5.85
C LYS A 149 30.85 10.73 6.71
N LEU A 150 30.40 11.84 6.13
CA LEU A 150 29.58 12.84 6.82
C LEU A 150 28.15 12.36 7.05
N VAL A 151 27.53 11.67 6.09
CA VAL A 151 26.20 11.05 6.25
C VAL A 151 26.19 10.12 7.47
N PHE A 152 27.19 9.25 7.62
CA PHE A 152 27.30 8.37 8.79
C PHE A 152 27.53 9.12 10.11
N ARG A 153 28.31 10.22 10.11
CA ARG A 153 28.46 11.08 11.29
C ARG A 153 27.19 11.86 11.64
N GLY A 154 26.32 12.13 10.67
CA GLY A 154 25.03 12.79 10.89
C GLY A 154 24.02 11.99 11.72
N PHE A 155 24.23 10.69 11.96
CA PHE A 155 23.32 9.89 12.79
C PHE A 155 23.22 10.41 14.23
N SER A 156 24.32 10.90 14.81
CA SER A 156 24.35 11.49 16.16
C SER A 156 24.19 13.01 16.17
N TRP A 157 23.57 13.59 15.13
CA TRP A 157 23.41 15.04 14.99
C TRP A 157 22.82 15.77 16.22
N PRO A 158 21.86 15.24 17.02
CA PRO A 158 21.30 16.01 18.13
C PRO A 158 22.36 16.29 19.21
N VAL A 159 23.24 15.31 19.46
CA VAL A 159 24.33 15.43 20.42
C VAL A 159 25.43 16.33 19.88
N ALA A 160 25.79 16.18 18.60
CA ALA A 160 26.82 17.01 17.96
C ALA A 160 26.39 18.49 17.89
N ALA A 161 25.15 18.76 17.46
CA ALA A 161 24.57 20.10 17.42
C ALA A 161 24.48 20.73 18.81
N TYR A 162 24.07 19.97 19.83
CA TYR A 162 24.03 20.47 21.20
C TYR A 162 25.44 20.80 21.74
N ARG A 163 26.46 20.01 21.40
CA ARG A 163 27.86 20.30 21.76
C ARG A 163 28.40 21.55 21.05
N GLU A 164 28.15 21.72 19.75
CA GLU A 164 28.55 22.93 19.04
C GLU A 164 27.77 24.18 19.48
N LEU A 165 26.53 24.02 19.95
CA LEU A 165 25.72 25.10 20.54
C LEU A 165 26.34 25.62 21.85
N ILE A 166 26.67 24.73 22.80
CA ILE A 166 27.27 25.14 24.08
C ILE A 166 28.71 25.65 23.93
N ASN A 167 29.44 25.21 22.90
CA ASN A 167 30.77 25.72 22.56
C ASN A 167 30.72 27.10 21.88
N GLY A 168 29.57 27.50 21.34
CA GLY A 168 29.41 28.74 20.58
C GLY A 168 30.02 28.70 19.17
N ASP A 169 30.08 27.52 18.55
CA ASP A 169 30.55 27.30 17.17
C ASP A 169 29.38 27.03 16.19
N LEU A 170 28.15 26.86 16.71
CA LEU A 170 26.96 26.65 15.88
C LEU A 170 26.54 27.93 15.13
N ILE A 171 26.70 29.08 15.77
CA ILE A 171 26.25 30.40 15.29
C ILE A 171 27.48 31.25 14.94
N ALA A 172 27.44 31.97 13.82
CA ALA A 172 28.48 32.93 13.49
C ALA A 172 28.49 34.08 14.50
N LYS A 173 29.68 34.45 14.99
CA LYS A 173 29.89 35.64 15.82
C LYS A 173 29.98 36.84 14.86
N ASP A 174 29.22 37.89 15.15
CA ASP A 174 29.07 39.11 14.33
C ASP A 174 28.52 38.87 12.91
N VAL A 175 27.22 38.50 12.86
CA VAL A 175 26.32 38.64 11.70
C VAL A 175 25.14 39.55 12.05
#